data_AF-A0A959EE11-F1
#
_entry.id   AF-A0A959EE11-F1
#
_cell.length_a   1.000
_cell.length_b   1.000
_cell.length_c   1.000
_cell.angle_alpha   90.00
_cell.angle_beta   90.00
_cell.angle_gamma   90.00
#
_symmetry.space_group_name_H-M   'P 1'
#
loop_
_entity.id
_entity.type
_entity.pdbx_description
1 polymer ?
#
loop_
_entity_poly.entity_id
_entity_poly.type
_entity_poly.pdbx_seq_one_letter_code
_entity_poly.pdbx_strand_id
1 'polypeptide(L)'
;MATPRTIQMKALAKSRLALRLRQVAGISMAWAFIGALDAYFIHAASNNDYLQRTDAYDFFRFFWGNTVASFLGGILAGSLLVFYMRERFRSYPFGLALLLNSIII
;
A
#
# COMPACT_ATOMS: atom_id res chain seq x y z
N MET A 1 -29.61 -23.64 -16.42
CA MET A 1 -28.49 -23.85 -17.37
C MET A 1 -27.82 -22.51 -17.65
N ALA A 2 -26.63 -22.26 -17.12
CA ALA A 2 -25.90 -21.02 -17.39
C ALA A 2 -25.21 -21.10 -18.75
N THR A 3 -25.42 -20.12 -19.63
CA THR A 3 -24.83 -20.10 -20.97
C THR A 3 -23.31 -19.94 -20.90
N PRO A 4 -22.53 -20.58 -21.80
CA PRO A 4 -21.06 -20.63 -21.73
C PRO A 4 -20.37 -19.25 -21.67
N ARG A 5 -21.00 -18.21 -22.21
CA ARG A 5 -20.52 -16.81 -22.10
C ARG A 5 -20.51 -16.29 -20.65
N THR A 6 -21.48 -16.67 -19.82
CA THR A 6 -21.58 -16.18 -18.43
C THR A 6 -20.46 -16.74 -17.54
N ILE A 7 -19.99 -17.95 -17.83
CA ILE A 7 -18.90 -18.60 -17.09
C ILE A 7 -17.56 -17.91 -17.39
N GLN A 8 -17.29 -17.59 -18.67
CA GLN A 8 -16.07 -16.88 -19.06
C GLN A 8 -15.99 -15.46 -18.49
N MET A 9 -17.10 -14.71 -18.47
CA MET A 9 -17.12 -13.35 -17.90
C MET A 9 -16.83 -13.36 -16.39
N LYS A 10 -17.36 -14.33 -15.65
CA LYS A 10 -17.09 -14.47 -14.20
C LYS A 10 -15.63 -14.82 -13.92
N ALA A 11 -15.03 -15.69 -14.73
CA ALA A 11 -13.62 -16.05 -14.60
C ALA A 11 -12.68 -14.86 -14.87
N LEU A 12 -12.96 -14.06 -15.90
CA LEU A 12 -12.21 -12.83 -16.22
C LEU A 12 -12.35 -11.75 -15.15
N ALA A 13 -13.53 -11.59 -14.56
CA ALA A 13 -13.74 -10.64 -13.47
C ALA A 13 -12.95 -11.05 -12.21
N LYS A 14 -12.93 -12.35 -11.88
CA LYS A 14 -12.19 -12.90 -10.73
C LYS A 14 -10.68 -12.71 -10.88
N SER A 15 -10.12 -12.94 -12.07
CA SER A 15 -8.68 -12.74 -12.30
C SER A 15 -8.26 -11.28 -12.21
N ARG A 16 -9.08 -10.35 -12.72
CA ARG A 16 -8.84 -8.91 -12.61
C ARG A 16 -8.89 -8.43 -11.15
N LEU A 17 -9.83 -8.94 -10.36
CA LEU A 17 -9.93 -8.63 -8.94
C LEU A 17 -8.71 -9.16 -8.16
N ALA A 18 -8.29 -10.39 -8.42
CA ALA A 18 -7.09 -10.97 -7.80
C ALA A 18 -5.83 -10.15 -8.09
N LEU A 19 -5.69 -9.66 -9.34
CA LEU A 19 -4.56 -8.80 -9.71
C LEU A 19 -4.59 -7.46 -8.96
N ARG A 20 -5.77 -6.82 -8.86
CA ARG A 20 -5.94 -5.56 -8.10
C ARG A 20 -5.62 -5.77 -6.62
N LEU A 21 -6.10 -6.86 -6.01
CA LEU A 21 -5.80 -7.18 -4.61
C LEU A 21 -4.30 -7.41 -4.37
N ARG A 22 -3.61 -8.08 -5.31
CA ARG A 22 -2.15 -8.26 -5.22
C ARG A 22 -1.40 -6.92 -5.29
N GLN A 23 -1.87 -5.97 -6.11
CA GLN A 23 -1.30 -4.62 -6.17
C GLN A 23 -1.52 -3.86 -4.85
N VAL A 24 -2.73 -3.91 -4.29
CA VAL A 24 -3.01 -3.29 -2.99
C VAL A 24 -2.15 -3.92 -1.89
N ALA A 25 -2.00 -5.24 -1.88
CA ALA A 25 -1.13 -5.93 -0.93
C ALA A 25 0.34 -5.48 -1.06
N GLY A 26 0.85 -5.35 -2.30
CA GLY A 26 2.19 -4.83 -2.56
C GLY A 26 2.40 -3.40 -2.04
N ILE A 27 1.46 -2.50 -2.34
CA ILE A 27 1.49 -1.11 -1.84
C ILE A 27 1.45 -1.11 -0.31
N SER A 28 0.58 -1.92 0.30
CA SER A 28 0.44 -2.00 1.76
C SER A 28 1.72 -2.50 2.43
N MET A 29 2.37 -3.52 1.86
CA MET A 29 3.66 -4.01 2.34
C MET A 29 4.77 -2.97 2.21
N ALA A 30 4.82 -2.22 1.10
CA ALA A 30 5.78 -1.13 0.93
C ALA A 30 5.59 -0.05 1.99
N TRP A 31 4.34 0.34 2.27
CA TRP A 31 4.03 1.30 3.34
C TRP A 31 4.37 0.78 4.73
N ALA A 32 4.09 -0.49 5.03
CA ALA A 32 4.50 -1.10 6.29
C ALA A 32 6.02 -1.07 6.48
N PHE A 33 6.77 -1.37 5.41
CA PHE A 33 8.23 -1.30 5.44
C PHE A 33 8.74 0.12 5.70
N ILE A 34 8.13 1.13 5.08
CA ILE A 34 8.45 2.54 5.35
C ILE A 34 8.15 2.89 6.81
N GLY A 35 7.00 2.48 7.36
CA GLY A 35 6.66 2.71 8.77
C GLY A 35 7.63 2.03 9.75
N ALA A 36 8.11 0.84 9.40
CA ALA A 36 9.12 0.12 10.18
C ALA A 36 10.48 0.86 10.15
N LEU A 37 10.89 1.35 8.97
CA LEU A 37 12.11 2.15 8.81
C LEU A 37 12.01 3.48 9.57
N ASP A 38 10.87 4.15 9.51
CA ASP A 38 10.60 5.39 10.22
C ASP A 38 10.71 5.19 11.75
N ALA A 39 10.13 4.11 12.27
CA ALA A 39 10.27 3.77 13.68
C ALA A 39 11.72 3.48 14.09
N TYR A 40 12.47 2.80 13.23
CA TYR A 40 13.90 2.55 13.45
C TYR A 40 14.73 3.84 13.39
N PHE A 41 14.42 4.74 12.45
CA PHE A 41 15.06 6.03 12.32
C PHE A 41 14.83 6.90 13.56
N ILE A 42 13.61 6.97 14.06
CA ILE A 42 13.28 7.66 15.31
C ILE A 42 14.04 7.04 16.49
N HIS A 43 14.13 5.72 16.56
CA HIS A 43 14.91 5.04 17.60
C HIS A 43 16.40 5.41 17.53
N ALA A 44 16.99 5.43 16.34
CA ALA A 44 18.38 5.82 16.13
C ALA A 44 18.61 7.30 16.46
N ALA A 45 17.70 8.18 16.03
CA ALA A 45 17.74 9.60 16.34
C ALA A 45 17.59 9.88 17.84
N SER A 46 16.81 9.07 18.55
CA SER A 46 16.61 9.21 20.00
C SER A 46 17.81 8.83 20.87
N ASN A 47 18.86 8.25 20.27
CA ASN A 47 20.15 8.02 20.93
C ASN A 47 21.09 9.23 20.81
N ASN A 48 20.63 10.32 20.19
CA ASN A 48 21.41 11.54 19.97
C ASN A 48 20.95 12.64 20.95
N ASP A 49 21.84 13.54 21.35
CA ASP A 49 21.58 14.54 22.41
C ASP A 49 20.39 15.49 22.14
N TYR A 50 19.95 15.57 20.88
CA TYR A 50 18.85 16.43 20.44
C TYR A 50 17.44 15.84 20.64
N LEU A 51 17.31 14.52 20.81
CA LEU A 51 16.03 13.82 20.94
C LEU A 51 16.10 12.86 22.13
N GLN A 52 16.08 13.41 23.35
CA GLN A 52 16.10 12.58 24.55
C GLN A 52 14.82 11.73 24.63
N ARG A 53 15.01 10.44 24.94
CA ARG A 53 13.90 9.51 25.19
C ARG A 53 13.16 9.94 26.45
N THR A 54 11.84 10.07 26.36
CA THR A 54 10.98 10.14 27.55
C THR A 54 10.98 8.78 28.25
N ASP A 55 10.83 8.75 29.57
CA ASP A 55 10.75 7.51 30.37
C ASP A 55 9.61 6.56 29.93
N ALA A 56 8.61 7.09 29.22
CA ALA A 56 7.50 6.33 28.67
C ALA A 56 7.78 5.71 27.28
N TYR A 57 8.98 5.90 26.71
CA TYR A 57 9.30 5.42 25.37
C TYR A 57 9.66 3.93 25.38
N ASP A 58 8.82 3.14 24.71
CA ASP A 58 9.09 1.74 24.40
C ASP A 58 9.21 1.57 22.88
N PHE A 59 10.41 1.20 22.44
CA PHE A 59 10.72 0.98 21.03
C PHE A 59 9.81 -0.06 20.39
N PHE A 60 9.59 -1.22 21.03
CA PHE A 60 8.83 -2.30 20.42
C PHE A 60 7.36 -1.92 20.25
N ARG A 61 6.80 -1.22 21.24
CA ARG A 61 5.43 -0.69 21.15
C ARG A 61 5.30 0.34 20.03
N PHE A 62 6.25 1.26 19.92
CA PHE A 62 6.25 2.27 18.87
C PHE A 62 6.46 1.66 17.48
N PHE A 63 7.40 0.74 17.35
CA PHE A 63 7.72 0.04 16.11
C PHE A 63 6.50 -0.69 15.55
N TRP A 64 5.85 -1.52 16.36
CA TRP A 64 4.66 -2.24 15.92
C TRP A 64 3.49 -1.31 15.67
N GLY A 65 3.28 -0.30 16.52
CA GLY A 65 2.25 0.71 16.32
C GLY A 65 2.39 1.43 14.98
N ASN A 66 3.59 1.92 14.67
CA ASN A 66 3.85 2.67 13.44
C ASN A 66 3.80 1.79 12.19
N THR A 67 4.35 0.57 12.27
CA THR A 67 4.34 -0.40 11.17
C THR A 67 2.91 -0.81 10.81
N VAL A 68 2.08 -1.12 11.81
CA VAL A 68 0.67 -1.50 11.61
C VAL A 68 -0.15 -0.31 11.12
N ALA A 69 0.04 0.88 11.69
CA ALA A 69 -0.62 2.09 11.23
C ALA A 69 -0.29 2.40 9.77
N SER A 70 0.98 2.30 9.41
CA SER A 70 1.45 2.50 8.02
C SER A 70 0.92 1.43 7.08
N PHE A 71 0.85 0.16 7.52
CA PHE A 71 0.23 -0.91 6.75
C PHE A 71 -1.25 -0.63 6.45
N LEU A 72 -2.03 -0.22 7.46
CA LEU A 72 -3.44 0.15 7.29
C LEU A 72 -3.60 1.37 6.38
N GLY A 73 -2.73 2.37 6.54
CA GLY A 73 -2.64 3.51 5.63
C GLY A 73 -2.36 3.08 4.19
N GLY A 74 -1.45 2.12 4.01
CA GLY A 74 -1.12 1.52 2.73
C GLY A 74 -2.28 0.74 2.10
N ILE A 75 -3.12 0.06 2.90
CA ILE A 75 -4.36 -0.58 2.40
C ILE A 75 -5.31 0.47 1.87
N LEU A 76 -5.55 1.54 2.63
CA LEU A 76 -6.46 2.63 2.24
C LEU A 76 -5.95 3.34 0.98
N ALA A 77 -4.68 3.76 0.98
CA ALA A 77 -4.04 4.44 -0.14
C ALA A 77 -3.98 3.53 -1.38
N GLY A 78 -3.57 2.27 -1.22
CA GLY A 78 -3.53 1.29 -2.29
C GLY A 78 -4.91 1.00 -2.87
N SER A 79 -5.93 0.87 -2.03
CA SER A 79 -7.31 0.68 -2.48
C SER A 79 -7.83 1.88 -3.26
N LEU A 80 -7.59 3.09 -2.76
CA LEU A 80 -7.95 4.32 -3.47
C LEU A 80 -7.22 4.43 -4.82
N LEU A 81 -5.92 4.12 -4.86
CA LEU A 81 -5.13 4.19 -6.08
C LEU A 81 -5.57 3.15 -7.13
N VAL A 82 -5.73 1.90 -6.71
CA VAL A 82 -6.01 0.77 -7.61
C VAL A 82 -7.47 0.74 -8.08
N PHE A 83 -8.43 1.15 -7.24
CA PHE A 83 -9.85 1.14 -7.60
C PHE A 83 -10.37 2.49 -8.10
N TYR A 84 -10.00 3.59 -7.45
CA TYR A 84 -10.54 4.91 -7.82
C TYR A 84 -9.69 5.61 -8.89
N MET A 85 -8.38 5.76 -8.63
CA MET A 85 -7.50 6.47 -9.57
C MET A 85 -7.35 5.68 -10.87
N ARG A 86 -7.13 4.37 -10.84
CA ARG A 86 -6.97 3.58 -12.07
C ARG A 86 -8.15 3.69 -13.04
N GLU A 87 -9.38 3.74 -12.53
CA GLU A 87 -10.59 3.91 -13.36
C GLU A 87 -10.70 5.36 -13.88
N ARG A 88 -10.36 6.36 -13.04
CA ARG A 88 -10.44 7.79 -13.39
C ARG A 88 -9.34 8.27 -14.34
N PHE A 89 -8.12 7.75 -14.21
CA PHE A 89 -6.96 8.10 -15.04
C PHE A 89 -6.87 7.31 -16.34
N ARG A 90 -7.71 6.29 -16.54
CA ARG A 90 -7.85 5.60 -17.83
C ARG A 90 -8.28 6.54 -18.97
N SER A 91 -8.85 7.70 -18.61
CA SER A 91 -9.29 8.76 -19.53
C SER A 91 -8.24 9.85 -19.78
N TYR A 92 -7.06 9.82 -19.14
CA TYR A 92 -6.02 10.85 -19.25
C TYR A 92 -4.91 10.44 -20.25
N PRO A 93 -4.24 11.43 -20.89
CA PRO A 93 -3.29 11.18 -21.97
C PRO A 93 -2.11 10.29 -21.53
N PHE A 94 -1.69 9.46 -22.48
CA PHE A 94 -0.76 8.32 -22.40
C PHE A 94 0.49 8.52 -21.51
N GLY A 95 1.05 9.73 -21.42
CA GLY A 95 2.26 10.00 -20.64
C GLY A 95 2.13 9.77 -19.13
N LEU A 96 0.96 10.08 -18.55
CA LEU A 96 0.72 9.90 -17.10
C LEU A 96 0.42 8.42 -16.75
N ALA A 97 -0.20 7.70 -17.69
CA ALA A 97 -0.41 6.26 -17.58
C ALA A 97 0.91 5.48 -17.60
N LEU A 98 1.94 5.99 -18.30
CA LEU A 98 3.25 5.35 -18.41
C LEU A 98 4.08 5.51 -17.12
N LEU A 99 4.07 6.71 -16.52
CA LEU A 99 4.69 6.94 -15.20
C LEU A 99 4.03 6.10 -14.09
N LEU A 100 2.69 6.03 -14.07
CA LEU A 100 1.98 5.20 -13.10
C LEU A 100 2.18 3.70 -13.33
N ASN A 101 2.24 3.23 -14.57
CA ASN A 101 2.59 1.82 -14.84
C ASN A 101 4.01 1.48 -14.39
N SER A 102 4.96 2.41 -14.53
CA SER A 102 6.35 2.16 -14.12
C SER A 102 6.52 2.05 -12.60
N ILE A 103 5.58 2.57 -11.81
CA ILE A 103 5.55 2.43 -10.34
C ILE A 103 4.79 1.14 -9.93
N ILE A 104 3.95 0.60 -10.82
CA ILE A 104 2.99 -0.49 -10.53
C ILE A 104 3.43 -1.85 -11.12
N ILE A 105 4.39 -1.87 -12.05
CA ILE A 105 5.07 -3.08 -12.56
C ILE A 105 6.22 -3.44 -11.64
#